data_AF-A0A256BGW1-F1
#
_entry.id   AF-A0A256BGW1-F1
#
_cell.length_a   1.000
_cell.length_b   1.000
_cell.length_c   1.000
_cell.angle_alpha   90.00
_cell.angle_beta   90.00
_cell.angle_gamma   90.00
#
_symmetry.space_group_name_H-M   'P 1'
#
loop_
_entity.id
_entity.type
_entity.pdbx_description
1 polymer ?
#
loop_
_entity_poly.entity_id
_entity_poly.type
_entity_poly.pdbx_seq_one_letter_code
_entity_poly.pdbx_strand_id
1 'polypeptide(L)' 'MFEQNQTSADNPRSLRISIDSKANVKIGNLSRGGKARTLEPQKANDHDTEWSAVLVPFGILNTNNDQLA' A
#
# COMPACT_ATOMS: atom_id res chain seq x y z
N MET A 1 20.37 3.29 11.35
CA MET A 1 19.83 3.62 10.01
C MET A 1 20.95 3.95 9.03
N PHE A 2 21.73 5.02 9.23
CA PHE A 2 22.78 5.43 8.29
C PHE A 2 23.94 4.43 8.14
N GLU A 3 24.41 3.85 9.25
CA GLU A 3 25.49 2.85 9.25
C GLU A 3 25.08 1.57 8.50
N GLN A 4 23.91 1.00 8.83
CA GLN A 4 23.38 -0.19 8.15
C GLN A 4 23.14 0.04 6.65
N ASN A 5 22.73 1.25 6.25
CA ASN A 5 22.60 1.63 4.84
C ASN A 5 23.96 1.60 4.13
N GLN A 6 25.00 2.14 4.75
CA GLN A 6 26.36 2.15 4.20
C GLN A 6 26.91 0.72 4.10
N THR A 7 26.80 -0.06 5.18
CA THR A 7 27.22 -1.47 5.22
C THR A 7 26.55 -2.32 4.13
N SER A 8 25.26 -2.10 3.85
CA SER A 8 24.57 -2.80 2.77
C SER A 8 25.00 -2.33 1.38
N ALA A 9 25.38 -1.06 1.21
CA ALA A 9 25.84 -0.53 -0.06
C ALA A 9 27.22 -1.08 -0.44
N ASP A 10 28.07 -1.29 0.57
CA ASP A 10 29.45 -1.77 0.37
C ASP A 10 29.52 -3.32 0.28
N ASN A 11 28.42 -4.04 0.50
CA ASN A 11 28.38 -5.49 0.46
C ASN A 11 28.00 -6.02 -0.94
N PRO A 12 28.91 -6.71 -1.66
CA PRO A 12 28.65 -7.22 -3.01
C PRO A 12 27.63 -8.35 -3.07
N ARG A 13 27.23 -8.94 -1.93
CA ARG A 13 26.17 -9.95 -1.82
C ARG A 13 24.81 -9.38 -1.42
N SER A 14 24.72 -8.07 -1.21
CA SER A 14 23.48 -7.40 -0.87
C SER A 14 22.95 -6.60 -2.05
N LEU A 15 21.65 -6.69 -2.32
CA LEU A 15 20.96 -5.79 -3.24
C LEU A 15 20.18 -4.76 -2.42
N ARG A 16 20.51 -3.48 -2.59
CA ARG A 16 19.76 -2.39 -1.95
C ARG A 16 18.63 -1.94 -2.86
N ILE A 17 17.40 -2.02 -2.36
CA ILE A 17 16.20 -1.55 -3.06
C ILE A 17 15.63 -0.39 -2.24
N SER A 18 15.46 0.77 -2.89
CA SER A 18 14.81 1.94 -2.28
C SER A 18 13.49 2.16 -3.01
N ILE A 19 12.38 2.07 -2.29
CA ILE A 19 11.04 2.25 -2.83
C ILE A 19 10.42 3.45 -2.13
N ASP A 20 10.09 4.47 -2.91
CA ASP A 20 9.22 5.55 -2.49
C ASP A 20 7.90 5.41 -3.22
N SER A 21 6.79 5.62 -2.52
CA SER A 21 5.47 5.59 -3.14
C SER A 21 4.68 6.80 -2.75
N LYS A 22 4.09 7.38 -3.79
CA LYS A 22 3.15 8.48 -3.65
C LYS A 22 1.75 8.02 -3.28
N ALA A 23 1.41 6.76 -3.56
CA ALA A 23 0.04 6.27 -3.50
C ALA A 23 -0.21 5.51 -2.20
N ASN A 24 -1.30 5.87 -1.50
CA ASN A 24 -1.90 5.14 -0.40
C ASN A 24 -3.31 4.72 -0.83
N VAL A 25 -3.67 3.46 -0.60
CA VAL A 25 -5.00 2.92 -0.88
C VAL A 25 -5.70 2.68 0.43
N LYS A 26 -6.67 3.54 0.76
CA LYS A 26 -7.54 3.35 1.92
C LYS A 26 -8.50 2.18 1.66
N ILE A 27 -8.57 1.24 2.60
CA ILE A 27 -9.43 0.05 2.54
C ILE A 27 -10.61 0.25 3.49
N GLY A 28 -11.83 0.04 3.01
CA GLY A 28 -13.06 0.15 3.79
C GLY A 28 -14.31 0.36 2.93
N ASN A 29 -15.48 0.53 3.57
CA ASN A 29 -16.75 0.87 2.90
C ASN A 29 -16.78 2.36 2.50
N LEU A 30 -15.80 2.82 1.72
CA LEU A 30 -15.59 4.24 1.41
C LEU A 30 -16.19 4.65 0.06
N SER A 31 -16.55 3.67 -0.77
CA SER A 31 -17.12 3.94 -2.09
C SER A 31 -18.62 4.15 -1.99
N ARG A 32 -19.10 5.24 -2.58
CA ARG A 32 -20.54 5.52 -2.76
C ARG A 32 -21.08 4.94 -4.06
N GLY A 33 -20.29 4.13 -4.79
CA GLY A 33 -20.73 3.38 -5.96
C GLY A 33 -21.10 4.19 -7.21
N GLY A 34 -20.98 5.52 -7.20
CA GLY A 34 -21.34 6.38 -8.33
C GLY A 34 -22.82 6.79 -8.32
N LYS A 35 -23.32 7.33 -9.44
CA LYS A 35 -24.71 7.82 -9.52
C LYS A 35 -25.68 6.64 -9.56
N ALA A 36 -26.48 6.51 -8.52
CA ALA A 36 -27.62 5.63 -8.48
C ALA A 36 -28.90 6.42 -8.80
N ARG A 37 -29.78 5.88 -9.66
CA ARG A 37 -31.16 6.38 -9.84
C ARG A 37 -32.09 5.77 -8.79
N THR A 38 -31.55 5.39 -7.63
CA THR A 38 -32.29 4.77 -6.55
C THR A 38 -33.01 5.84 -5.74
N LEU A 39 -34.17 5.48 -5.17
CA LEU A 39 -34.91 6.37 -4.29
C LEU A 39 -34.12 6.72 -3.03
N GLU A 40 -33.32 5.77 -2.52
CA GLU A 40 -32.47 5.96 -1.34
C GLU A 40 -30.97 5.99 -1.71
N PRO A 41 -30.16 6.84 -1.05
CA PRO A 41 -28.73 6.95 -1.29
C PRO A 41 -27.95 5.75 -0.75
N GLN A 42 -26.88 5.38 -1.44
CA GLN A 42 -25.96 4.34 -1.00
C GLN A 42 -25.18 4.82 0.25
N LYS A 43 -25.27 4.05 1.35
CA LYS A 43 -24.56 4.35 2.60
C LYS A 43 -23.09 3.92 2.49
N ALA A 44 -22.19 4.88 2.61
CA ALA A 44 -20.76 4.66 2.71
C ALA A 44 -20.22 5.38 3.96
N ASN A 45 -19.15 4.83 4.51
CA ASN A 45 -18.39 5.37 5.62
C ASN A 45 -17.60 6.60 5.18
N ASP A 46 -17.22 7.44 6.14
CA ASP A 46 -16.45 8.65 5.84
C ASP A 46 -15.03 8.31 5.35
N HIS A 47 -14.64 8.90 4.21
CA HIS A 47 -13.36 8.58 3.57
C HIS A 47 -12.13 9.15 4.30
N ASP A 48 -12.33 10.09 5.23
CA ASP A 48 -11.29 10.82 5.95
C ASP A 48 -11.09 10.32 7.38
N THR A 49 -11.99 9.47 7.88
CA THR A 49 -11.90 8.99 9.27
C THR A 49 -12.21 7.51 9.46
N GLU A 50 -12.92 6.86 8.53
CA GLU A 50 -13.51 5.53 8.77
C GLU A 50 -12.95 4.42 7.86
N TRP A 51 -11.70 4.57 7.38
CA TRP A 51 -11.01 3.46 6.73
C TRP A 51 -10.50 2.45 7.77
N SER A 52 -10.54 1.16 7.41
CA SER A 52 -10.11 0.08 8.28
C SER A 52 -8.61 -0.20 8.16
N ALA A 53 -8.01 0.11 7.01
CA ALA A 53 -6.58 -0.03 6.78
C ALA A 53 -6.11 0.92 5.68
N VAL A 54 -4.81 1.16 5.62
CA VAL A 54 -4.13 1.82 4.49
C VAL A 54 -3.15 0.83 3.91
N LEU A 55 -3.35 0.47 2.65
CA LEU A 55 -2.40 -0.31 1.88
C LEU A 55 -1.49 0.64 1.12
N VAL A 56 -0.19 0.41 1.20
CA VAL A 56 0.77 1.09 0.34
C VAL A 56 1.21 0.08 -0.73
N PRO A 57 0.94 0.32 -2.03
CA PRO A 57 0.93 -0.72 -3.06
C PRO A 57 2.33 -1.03 -3.58
N PHE A 58 3.16 -1.60 -2.72
CA PHE A 58 4.47 -2.12 -3.07
C PHE A 58 4.80 -3.30 -2.17
N GLY A 59 5.48 -4.27 -2.74
CA GLY A 59 5.99 -5.45 -2.07
C GLY A 59 7.17 -5.99 -2.87
N ILE A 60 7.97 -6.83 -2.23
CA ILE A 60 9.09 -7.49 -2.88
C ILE A 60 8.69 -8.94 -3.14
N LEU A 61 8.52 -9.32 -4.41
CA LEU A 61 8.24 -10.70 -4.79
C LEU A 61 9.53 -11.53 -4.72
N ASN A 62 9.49 -12.63 -3.96
CA ASN A 62 10.53 -13.64 -4.00
C ASN A 62 10.27 -14.60 -5.17
N THR A 63 11.09 -14.51 -6.22
CA THR A 63 10.92 -15.31 -7.45
C THR A 63 11.28 -16.79 -7.30
N ASN A 64 11.78 -17.22 -6.13
CA ASN A 64 12.08 -18.63 -5.88
C ASN A 64 10.89 -19.40 -5.30
N ASN A 65 9.94 -18.71 -4.68
CA ASN A 65 8.81 -19.32 -3.98
C ASN A 65 7.49 -18.57 -4.13
N ASP A 66 7.45 -17.56 -5.01
CA ASP A 66 6.29 -16.72 -5.33
C ASP A 66 5.63 -16.05 -4.11
N GLN A 67 6.38 -15.88 -3.02
CA GLN A 67 5.90 -15.18 -1.83
C GLN A 67 6.15 -13.68 -1.93
N LEU A 68 5.15 -12.89 -1.55
CA LEU A 68 5.25 -11.44 -1.39
C LEU A 68 5.67 -11.11 0.06
N ALA A 69 6.72 -10.30 0.18
CA ALA A 69 7.16 -9.70 1.44
C ALA A 69 6.72 -8.22 1.52
#